data_AF-A0A511UUJ9-F1
#
_entry.id   AF-A0A511UUJ9-F1
#
_cell.length_a   1.000
_cell.length_b   1.000
_cell.length_c   1.000
_cell.angle_alpha   90.00
_cell.angle_beta   90.00
_cell.angle_gamma   90.00
#
_symmetry.space_group_name_H-M   'P 1'
#
loop_
_entity.id
_entity.type
_entity.pdbx_description
1 polymer ?
#
loop_
_entity_poly.entity_id
_entity_poly.type
_entity_poly.pdbx_seq_one_letter_code
_entity_poly.pdbx_strand_id
1 'polypeptide(L)' 'MRSFKFQAIIYFILGAMFLWLAIQTADDTIWTFKTIFLAGIATLDFGLAIKLIRMHRQQNEKEK' A
#
# COMPACT_ATOMS: atom_id res chain seq x y z
N MET A 1 -1.14 24.08 2.23
CA MET A 1 -0.47 22.86 1.75
C MET A 1 -0.93 21.69 2.60
N ARG A 2 -1.85 20.84 2.11
CA ARG A 2 -2.30 19.66 2.87
C ARG A 2 -1.14 18.68 2.98
N SER A 3 -0.82 18.27 4.20
CA SER A 3 0.42 17.57 4.56
C SER A 3 0.54 16.21 3.85
N PHE A 4 1.44 16.12 2.87
CA PHE A 4 1.73 14.92 2.08
C PHE A 4 1.97 13.65 2.94
N LYS A 5 2.43 13.83 4.18
CA LYS A 5 2.72 12.75 5.13
C LYS A 5 1.44 12.05 5.64
N PHE A 6 0.37 12.80 5.88
CA PHE A 6 -0.88 12.24 6.39
C PHE A 6 -1.58 11.38 5.33
N GLN A 7 -1.53 11.82 4.08
CA GLN A 7 -2.08 11.10 2.95
C GLN A 7 -1.34 9.78 2.71
N ALA A 8 0.00 9.79 2.81
CA ALA A 8 0.82 8.57 2.69
C ALA A 8 0.47 7.51 3.74
N ILE A 9 0.25 7.92 5.00
CA ILE A 9 -0.13 7.02 6.08
C ILE A 9 -1.52 6.40 5.83
N ILE A 10 -2.48 7.20 5.35
CA ILE A 10 -3.82 6.70 5.02
C ILE A 10 -3.75 5.65 3.92
N TYR A 11 -3.02 5.90 2.82
CA TYR A 11 -2.86 4.90 1.74
C TYR A 11 -2.16 3.62 2.21
N PHE A 12 -1.17 3.74 3.09
CA PHE A 12 -0.50 2.58 3.66
C PHE A 12 -1.43 1.72 4.53
N ILE A 13 -2.21 2.36 5.42
CA ILE A 13 -3.19 1.68 6.27
C ILE A 13 -4.29 1.03 5.41
N LEU A 14 -4.77 1.73 4.39
CA LEU A 14 -5.80 1.23 3.49
C LEU A 14 -5.31 0.00 2.70
N GLY A 15 -4.08 0.04 2.17
CA GLY A 15 -3.46 -1.12 1.53
C GLY A 15 -3.25 -2.31 2.47
N ALA A 16 -2.86 -2.06 3.72
CA ALA A 16 -2.73 -3.10 4.74
C ALA A 16 -4.10 -3.73 5.11
N MET A 17 -5.17 -2.93 5.16
CA MET A 17 -6.54 -3.45 5.36
C MET A 17 -6.99 -4.32 4.19
N PHE A 18 -6.71 -3.90 2.94
CA PHE A 18 -7.04 -4.74 1.78
C PHE A 18 -6.23 -6.04 1.75
N LEU A 19 -4.96 -6.00 2.17
CA LEU A 19 -4.15 -7.21 2.33
C LEU A 19 -4.74 -8.15 3.40
N TRP A 20 -5.15 -7.62 4.54
CA TRP A 20 -5.79 -8.40 5.60
C TRP A 20 -7.10 -9.05 5.13
N LEU A 21 -7.94 -8.30 4.41
CA LEU A 21 -9.16 -8.82 3.79
C LEU A 21 -8.87 -9.89 2.73
N ALA A 22 -7.80 -9.74 1.94
CA ALA A 22 -7.39 -10.74 0.96
C ALA A 22 -7.05 -12.07 1.63
N ILE A 23 -6.28 -12.03 2.72
CA ILE A 23 -5.91 -13.22 3.50
C ILE A 23 -7.16 -13.86 4.10
N GLN A 24 -8.09 -13.06 4.64
CA GLN A 24 -9.30 -13.58 5.26
C GLN A 24 -10.30 -14.16 4.24
N THR A 25 -10.27 -13.68 2.99
CA THR A 25 -11.11 -14.20 1.89
C THR A 25 -10.49 -15.44 1.22
N ALA A 26 -9.22 -15.73 1.49
CA ALA A 26 -8.57 -16.94 1.04
C ALA A 26 -9.00 -18.10 1.95
N ASP A 27 -10.20 -18.64 1.72
CA ASP A 27 -10.70 -19.81 2.45
C ASP A 27 -9.88 -21.06 2.10
N ASP A 28 -10.23 -21.74 0.99
CA ASP A 28 -9.55 -22.98 0.58
C ASP A 28 -8.40 -22.73 -0.41
N THR A 29 -8.49 -21.69 -1.23
CA THR A 29 -7.46 -21.37 -2.22
C THR A 29 -7.28 -19.88 -2.43
N ILE A 30 -6.04 -19.48 -2.67
CA ILE A 30 -5.65 -18.11 -3.02
C ILE A 30 -6.06 -17.72 -4.45
N TRP A 31 -6.51 -18.69 -5.26
CA TRP A 31 -6.83 -18.52 -6.68
C TRP A 31 -8.24 -18.00 -6.95
N THR A 32 -9.03 -17.72 -5.91
CA THR A 32 -10.35 -17.12 -6.08
C THR A 32 -10.21 -15.68 -6.61
N PHE A 33 -11.07 -15.31 -7.56
CA PHE A 33 -11.07 -13.98 -8.18
C PHE A 33 -11.03 -12.83 -7.15
N LYS A 34 -11.80 -12.94 -6.05
CA LYS A 34 -11.81 -11.92 -4.99
C LYS A 34 -10.45 -11.72 -4.34
N THR A 35 -9.76 -12.83 -4.03
CA THR A 35 -8.45 -12.82 -3.38
C THR A 35 -7.39 -12.20 -4.27
N ILE A 36 -7.36 -12.58 -5.56
CA ILE A 36 -6.44 -12.00 -6.55
C ILE A 36 -6.74 -10.52 -6.77
N PHE A 37 -8.02 -10.14 -6.83
CA PHE A 37 -8.43 -8.74 -6.98
C PHE A 37 -7.99 -7.88 -5.79
N LEU A 38 -8.26 -8.33 -4.56
CA LEU A 38 -7.83 -7.65 -3.33
C LEU A 38 -6.29 -7.58 -3.23
N ALA A 39 -5.59 -8.66 -3.57
CA ALA A 39 -4.12 -8.68 -3.61
C ALA A 39 -3.54 -7.71 -4.67
N GLY A 40 -4.20 -7.59 -5.83
CA GLY A 40 -3.83 -6.63 -6.87
C GLY A 40 -3.95 -5.18 -6.39
N ILE A 41 -5.07 -4.82 -5.74
CA ILE A 41 -5.26 -3.49 -5.14
C ILE A 41 -4.21 -3.23 -4.05
N ALA A 42 -4.02 -4.19 -3.13
CA ALA A 42 -3.01 -4.06 -2.08
C ALA A 42 -1.60 -3.83 -2.64
N THR A 43 -1.25 -4.51 -3.74
CA THR A 43 0.06 -4.33 -4.41
C THR A 43 0.23 -2.91 -4.95
N LEU A 44 -0.82 -2.31 -5.52
CA LEU A 44 -0.78 -0.91 -5.98
C LEU A 44 -0.58 0.05 -4.80
N ASP A 45 -1.30 -0.15 -3.69
CA ASP A 45 -1.16 0.68 -2.48
C ASP A 45 0.24 0.58 -1.88
N PHE A 46 0.81 -0.63 -1.77
CA PHE A 46 2.18 -0.84 -1.31
C PHE A 46 3.21 -0.21 -2.27
N GLY A 47 3.01 -0.31 -3.59
CA GLY A 47 3.86 0.33 -4.58
C GLY A 47 3.88 1.86 -4.43
N LEU A 48 2.71 2.48 -4.19
CA LEU A 48 2.60 3.90 -3.91
C LEU A 48 3.30 4.29 -2.60
N ALA A 49 3.13 3.49 -1.54
CA ALA A 49 3.82 3.71 -0.26
C ALA A 49 5.35 3.64 -0.41
N ILE A 50 5.87 2.64 -1.12
CA ILE A 50 7.31 2.51 -1.42
C ILE A 50 7.81 3.72 -2.22
N LYS A 51 7.05 4.17 -3.22
CA LYS A 51 7.38 5.35 -4.02
C LYS A 51 7.47 6.61 -3.16
N LEU A 52 6.50 6.81 -2.25
CA LEU A 52 6.48 7.95 -1.32
C LEU A 52 7.66 7.92 -0.34
N ILE A 53 7.98 6.75 0.22
CA ILE A 53 9.16 6.57 1.09
C ILE A 53 10.44 6.88 0.32
N ARG A 54 10.59 6.36 -0.91
CA ARG A 54 11.77 6.63 -1.75
C ARG A 54 11.90 8.11 -2.08
N MET A 55 10.80 8.79 -2.39
CA MET A 55 10.79 10.22 -2.66
C MET A 55 11.21 11.04 -1.43
N HIS A 56 10.72 10.69 -0.23
CA HIS A 56 11.14 11.34 1.01
C HIS A 56 12.62 11.10 1.32
N ARG A 57 13.13 9.90 1.05
CA ARG A 57 14.56 9.57 1.23
C ARG A 57 15.47 10.38 0.31
N GLN A 58 15.05 10.60 -0.95
CA GLN A 58 15.79 11.44 -1.90
C GLN A 58 15.78 12.92 -1.54
N GLN A 59 14.73 13.43 -0.88
CA GLN A 59 14.70 14.82 -0.44
C GLN A 59 15.68 15.07 0.72
N ASN A 60 15.81 14.12 1.64
CA ASN A 60 16.78 14.21 2.74
C ASN A 60 18.25 14.12 2.26
N GLU A 61 18.51 13.46 1.11
CA GLU A 61 19.85 13.44 0.50
C GLU A 61 20.22 14.73 -0.23
N LYS A 62 19.23 15.54 -0.65
CA LYS A 62 19.47 16.84 -1.32
C LYS A 62 19.64 18.00 -0.34
N GLU A 63 19.33 17.79 0.93
CA GLU A 63 19.50 18.78 2.02
C GLU A 63 20.83 18.59 2.79
N LYS A 64 21.65 17.61 2.40
CA LYS A 64 23.04 17.42 2.84
C LYS A 64 24.00 17.80 1.73
#